data_AF-A0AAJ5BYP0-F1
#
_entry.id   AF-A0AAJ5BYP0-F1
#
_cell.length_a   1.000
_cell.length_b   1.000
_cell.length_c   1.000
_cell.angle_alpha   90.00
_cell.angle_beta   90.00
_cell.angle_gamma   90.00
#
_symmetry.space_group_name_H-M   'P 1'
#
loop_
_entity.id
_entity.type
_entity.pdbx_description
1 polymer ?
#
loop_
_entity_poly.entity_id
_entity_poly.type
_entity_poly.pdbx_seq_one_letter_code
_entity_poly.pdbx_strand_id
1 'polypeptide(L)'
;MKALKVTRPKFWALLILPMLLQLMSCSKDSNANPENQVQPDLKLGFDTSFATFGEYVKTEDKVYVDKNLRQVEKSKAVYYLKRDLLGRDIVPNDDETGNYWEDRKYFKGTPVLLFFYEYYRIDNNQLHFAVNVSELENTNTYMFHGKALWASNDKPLAQGAYSIGELDGDFTVYNPNGSVKDQFGFDRGRKYSNMQKPEDVYKPLVGKWEAIAAQDGNFKMISQVYELNSNGSINFYPVTYLGSGGTTPSWRPVDGETIKTLGSWKYTGQGSNSGNMELFFKGNSIMKGTLTIVSGTQFKLKPTWVDDNFKNENSLKELTFKKKQ
;
A
#
# COMPACT_ATOMS: atom_id res chain seq x y z
N MET A 1 -13.66 55.51 38.24
CA MET A 1 -13.86 54.36 37.33
C MET A 1 -13.50 54.81 35.91
N LYS A 2 -12.41 54.29 35.36
CA LYS A 2 -12.01 54.48 33.95
C LYS A 2 -11.92 53.10 33.33
N ALA A 3 -12.71 52.86 32.29
CA ALA A 3 -12.77 51.60 31.56
C ALA A 3 -11.49 51.41 30.75
N LEU A 4 -10.75 50.32 31.02
CA LEU A 4 -9.67 49.86 30.15
C LEU A 4 -10.30 49.17 28.93
N LYS A 5 -10.18 49.80 27.76
CA LYS A 5 -10.41 49.16 26.46
C LYS A 5 -9.31 48.12 26.24
N VAL A 6 -9.65 46.84 26.35
CA VAL A 6 -8.81 45.74 25.88
C VAL A 6 -8.99 45.62 24.37
N THR A 7 -8.06 46.20 23.61
CA THR A 7 -7.87 45.88 22.20
C THR A 7 -7.36 44.44 22.08
N ARG A 8 -8.22 43.52 21.62
CA ARG A 8 -7.81 42.17 21.21
C ARG A 8 -6.88 42.27 19.99
N PRO A 9 -5.66 41.70 20.01
CA PRO A 9 -4.91 41.52 18.77
C PRO A 9 -5.64 40.48 17.93
N LYS A 10 -5.82 40.79 16.64
CA LYS A 10 -6.36 39.87 15.63
C LYS A 10 -5.41 38.68 15.53
N PHE A 11 -5.76 37.56 16.15
CA PHE A 11 -5.15 36.26 15.88
C PHE A 11 -5.41 35.94 14.40
N TRP A 12 -4.38 36.11 13.57
CA TRP A 12 -4.31 35.41 12.30
C TRP A 12 -4.15 33.93 12.62
N ALA A 13 -5.25 33.19 12.55
CA ALA A 13 -5.21 31.74 12.51
C ALA A 13 -4.54 31.34 11.19
N LEU A 14 -3.21 31.13 11.22
CA LEU A 14 -2.54 30.35 10.19
C LEU A 14 -3.04 28.90 10.32
N LEU A 15 -4.13 28.61 9.62
CA LEU A 15 -4.51 27.26 9.23
C LEU A 15 -3.48 26.77 8.21
N ILE A 16 -2.30 26.34 8.67
CA ILE A 16 -1.45 25.46 7.86
C ILE A 16 -1.99 24.05 8.11
N LEU A 17 -2.90 23.65 7.22
CA LEU A 17 -3.44 22.31 7.11
C LEU A 17 -2.24 21.35 6.94
N PRO A 18 -1.90 20.51 7.94
CA PRO A 18 -0.94 19.45 7.68
C PRO A 18 -1.56 18.51 6.65
N MET A 19 -0.74 17.99 5.74
CA MET A 19 -1.08 16.91 4.82
C MET A 19 -1.86 15.82 5.57
N LEU A 20 -3.20 15.89 5.54
CA LEU A 20 -3.96 14.68 5.29
C LEU A 20 -3.62 14.37 3.84
N LEU A 21 -2.81 13.33 3.64
CA LEU A 21 -3.03 12.47 2.49
C LEU A 21 -4.50 12.05 2.60
N GLN A 22 -5.38 12.82 2.00
CA GLN A 22 -6.66 12.29 1.59
C GLN A 22 -6.25 11.24 0.55
N LEU A 23 -6.16 10.00 1.01
CA LEU A 23 -6.25 8.83 0.16
C LEU A 23 -7.63 8.90 -0.49
N MET A 24 -7.80 9.81 -1.46
CA MET A 24 -8.90 9.76 -2.39
C MET A 24 -8.59 8.55 -3.27
N SER A 25 -8.98 7.37 -2.79
CA SER A 25 -9.31 6.32 -3.72
C SER A 25 -10.53 6.82 -4.47
N CYS A 26 -10.35 6.99 -5.78
CA CYS A 26 -11.40 7.37 -6.68
C CYS A 26 -12.35 6.16 -6.84
N SER A 27 -13.31 5.96 -5.93
CA SER A 27 -14.35 4.93 -6.03
C SER A 27 -15.45 5.19 -7.07
N LYS A 28 -15.15 5.90 -8.16
CA LYS A 28 -16.12 6.00 -9.26
C LYS A 28 -16.16 4.79 -10.20
N ASP A 29 -15.21 3.85 -10.10
CA ASP A 29 -15.06 2.82 -11.14
C ASP A 29 -15.35 1.37 -10.72
N SER A 30 -15.58 1.01 -9.45
CA SER A 30 -15.88 -0.39 -9.09
C SER A 30 -17.39 -0.69 -9.00
N ASN A 31 -18.11 -0.48 -10.11
CA ASN A 31 -19.43 -1.09 -10.35
C ASN A 31 -19.31 -2.39 -11.18
N ALA A 32 -18.15 -3.07 -11.12
CA ALA A 32 -17.93 -4.29 -11.89
C ALA A 32 -18.74 -5.45 -11.29
N ASN A 33 -19.56 -6.07 -12.13
CA ASN A 33 -20.30 -7.30 -11.82
C ASN A 33 -19.30 -8.42 -11.42
N PRO A 34 -19.48 -9.14 -10.29
CA PRO A 34 -18.58 -10.22 -9.85
C PRO A 34 -18.28 -11.29 -10.92
N GLU A 35 -19.18 -11.49 -11.88
CA GLU A 35 -19.00 -12.44 -12.98
C GLU A 35 -17.99 -11.98 -14.05
N ASN A 36 -17.60 -10.70 -14.05
CA ASN A 36 -16.70 -10.10 -15.04
C ASN A 36 -15.28 -9.83 -14.52
N GLN A 37 -14.98 -10.13 -13.25
CA GLN A 37 -13.66 -9.90 -12.66
C GLN A 37 -12.74 -11.10 -12.87
N VAL A 38 -12.32 -11.32 -14.12
CA VAL A 38 -11.21 -12.24 -14.41
C VAL A 38 -9.92 -11.45 -14.22
N GLN A 39 -9.10 -11.88 -13.25
CA GLN A 39 -7.76 -11.31 -13.04
C GLN A 39 -6.94 -11.45 -14.33
N PRO A 40 -6.02 -10.51 -14.61
CA PRO A 40 -5.15 -10.64 -15.79
C PRO A 40 -4.39 -11.96 -15.76
N ASP A 41 -4.32 -12.67 -16.89
CA ASP A 41 -3.37 -13.76 -17.05
C ASP A 41 -1.96 -13.17 -17.09
N LEU A 42 -1.26 -13.27 -15.96
CA LEU A 42 0.06 -12.70 -15.79
C LEU A 42 1.16 -13.50 -16.50
N LYS A 43 0.83 -14.65 -17.12
CA LYS A 43 1.77 -15.58 -17.75
C LYS A 43 2.98 -15.89 -16.86
N LEU A 44 2.75 -16.04 -15.55
CA LEU A 44 3.80 -16.30 -14.56
C LEU A 44 4.18 -17.79 -14.45
N GLY A 45 3.49 -18.66 -15.19
CA GLY A 45 3.64 -20.11 -15.10
C GLY A 45 2.83 -20.77 -13.98
N PHE A 46 1.96 -20.00 -13.32
CA PHE A 46 0.94 -20.49 -12.38
C PHE A 46 -0.33 -19.64 -12.53
N ASP A 47 -1.48 -20.20 -12.13
CA ASP A 47 -2.78 -19.56 -12.29
C ASP A 47 -3.05 -18.52 -11.19
N THR A 48 -3.52 -17.35 -11.60
CA THR A 48 -3.95 -16.25 -10.72
C THR A 48 -5.43 -15.90 -10.93
N SER A 49 -6.13 -16.64 -11.77
CA SER A 49 -7.49 -16.37 -12.26
C SER A 49 -8.54 -17.04 -11.39
N PHE A 50 -8.49 -16.80 -10.08
CA PHE A 50 -9.40 -17.44 -9.13
C PHE A 50 -10.73 -16.69 -9.00
N ALA A 51 -11.78 -17.40 -8.57
CA ALA A 51 -13.01 -16.79 -8.09
C ALA A 51 -12.75 -16.13 -6.73
N THR A 52 -12.59 -14.81 -6.72
CA THR A 52 -12.28 -14.00 -5.54
C THR A 52 -13.52 -13.60 -4.73
N PHE A 53 -14.70 -13.92 -5.27
CA PHE A 53 -16.02 -13.78 -4.66
C PHE A 53 -16.84 -15.04 -4.88
N GLY A 54 -17.73 -15.33 -3.94
CA GLY A 54 -18.71 -16.38 -4.13
C GLY A 54 -19.45 -16.74 -2.85
N GLU A 55 -20.14 -17.88 -2.92
CA GLU A 55 -20.83 -18.48 -1.80
C GLU A 55 -20.38 -19.92 -1.61
N TYR A 56 -20.18 -20.33 -0.36
CA TYR A 56 -19.93 -21.73 -0.02
C TYR A 56 -20.97 -22.29 0.93
N VAL A 57 -21.65 -23.35 0.54
CA VAL A 57 -22.58 -24.06 1.42
C VAL A 57 -21.81 -25.09 2.22
N LYS A 58 -21.81 -24.93 3.55
CA LYS A 58 -21.19 -25.87 4.47
C LYS A 58 -22.09 -27.09 4.66
N THR A 59 -21.85 -28.14 3.87
CA THR A 59 -22.58 -29.42 4.00
C THR A 59 -21.76 -30.53 4.64
N GLU A 60 -20.43 -30.40 4.70
CA GLU A 60 -19.48 -31.42 5.16
C GLU A 60 -18.31 -30.82 5.98
N ASP A 61 -17.44 -31.68 6.52
CA ASP A 61 -16.21 -31.28 7.25
C ASP A 61 -15.18 -30.56 6.37
N LYS A 62 -15.25 -30.73 5.05
CA LYS A 62 -14.38 -30.07 4.06
C LYS A 62 -15.22 -29.47 2.94
N VAL A 63 -14.81 -28.29 2.48
CA VAL A 63 -15.33 -27.69 1.25
C VAL A 63 -14.42 -28.10 0.09
N TYR A 64 -15.00 -28.71 -0.94
CA TYR A 64 -14.28 -29.15 -2.14
C TYR A 64 -14.50 -28.15 -3.28
N VAL A 65 -13.42 -27.78 -3.97
CA VAL A 65 -13.45 -26.73 -5.00
C VAL A 65 -12.72 -27.15 -6.29
N ASP A 66 -13.14 -26.57 -7.42
CA ASP A 66 -12.50 -26.75 -8.71
C ASP A 66 -11.20 -25.91 -8.82
N LYS A 67 -10.57 -25.94 -10.02
CA LYS A 67 -9.34 -25.19 -10.29
C LYS A 67 -9.48 -23.66 -10.13
N ASN A 68 -10.70 -23.13 -10.23
CA ASN A 68 -11.01 -21.71 -10.09
C ASN A 68 -11.52 -21.37 -8.67
N LEU A 69 -11.39 -22.31 -7.72
CA LEU A 69 -11.84 -22.20 -6.35
C LEU A 69 -13.37 -22.11 -6.19
N ARG A 70 -14.15 -22.60 -7.16
CA ARG A 70 -15.62 -22.68 -7.04
C ARG A 70 -16.03 -24.01 -6.41
N GLN A 71 -17.01 -24.00 -5.51
CA GLN A 71 -17.47 -25.22 -4.84
C GLN A 71 -18.06 -26.22 -5.84
N VAL A 72 -17.62 -27.47 -5.72
CA VAL A 72 -18.07 -28.59 -6.55
C VAL A 72 -18.15 -29.87 -5.71
N GLU A 73 -18.77 -30.91 -6.26
CA GLU A 73 -18.74 -32.25 -5.67
C GLU A 73 -17.31 -32.79 -5.59
N LYS A 74 -17.01 -33.60 -4.57
CA LYS A 74 -15.68 -34.19 -4.33
C LYS A 74 -15.06 -34.87 -5.56
N SER A 75 -15.86 -35.51 -6.41
CA SER A 75 -15.41 -36.22 -7.62
C SER A 75 -14.91 -35.29 -8.73
N LYS A 76 -15.26 -34.00 -8.68
CA LYS A 76 -14.87 -32.97 -9.67
C LYS A 76 -13.84 -31.98 -9.11
N ALA A 77 -13.49 -32.13 -7.85
CA ALA A 77 -12.67 -31.17 -7.13
C ALA A 77 -11.18 -31.33 -7.46
N VAL A 78 -10.48 -30.21 -7.43
CA VAL A 78 -9.01 -30.13 -7.55
C VAL A 78 -8.39 -29.86 -6.19
N TYR A 79 -9.07 -29.04 -5.37
CA TYR A 79 -8.63 -28.66 -4.03
C TYR A 79 -9.69 -28.96 -2.98
N TYR A 80 -9.24 -29.11 -1.73
CA TYR A 80 -10.10 -28.94 -0.57
C TYR A 80 -9.65 -27.70 0.21
N LEU A 81 -10.60 -26.99 0.80
CA LEU A 81 -10.39 -25.76 1.57
C LEU A 81 -10.34 -26.06 3.07
N LYS A 82 -9.31 -25.56 3.75
CA LYS A 82 -9.22 -25.40 5.20
C LYS A 82 -9.36 -23.92 5.55
N ARG A 83 -10.16 -23.62 6.57
CA ARG A 83 -10.48 -22.25 7.00
C ARG A 83 -10.12 -22.08 8.47
N ASP A 84 -9.34 -21.05 8.78
CA ASP A 84 -9.00 -20.69 10.15
C ASP A 84 -9.54 -19.29 10.45
N LEU A 85 -10.35 -19.16 11.51
CA LEU A 85 -10.90 -17.85 11.93
C LEU A 85 -9.78 -17.03 12.59
N LEU A 86 -9.49 -15.86 12.02
CA LEU A 86 -8.50 -14.92 12.54
C LEU A 86 -9.10 -13.95 13.55
N GLY A 87 -10.35 -13.55 13.34
CA GLY A 87 -11.02 -12.58 14.22
C GLY A 87 -12.39 -12.15 13.72
N ARG A 88 -13.05 -11.34 14.53
CA ARG A 88 -14.35 -10.72 14.23
C ARG A 88 -14.16 -9.21 14.29
N ASP A 89 -14.51 -8.53 13.22
CA ASP A 89 -14.45 -7.08 13.12
C ASP A 89 -15.86 -6.50 13.03
N ILE A 90 -16.09 -5.37 13.70
CA ILE A 90 -17.37 -4.68 13.73
C ILE A 90 -17.30 -3.56 12.68
N VAL A 91 -17.34 -3.98 11.40
CA VAL A 91 -17.25 -3.12 10.21
C VAL A 91 -15.85 -2.49 10.04
N PRO A 92 -15.09 -2.85 8.97
CA PRO A 92 -13.91 -2.08 8.60
C PRO A 92 -14.36 -0.66 8.29
N ASN A 93 -13.81 0.33 9.01
CA ASN A 93 -13.93 1.72 8.59
C ASN A 93 -13.25 1.79 7.21
N ASP A 94 -13.99 2.14 6.17
CA ASP A 94 -13.39 2.34 4.86
C ASP A 94 -12.46 3.55 4.93
N ASP A 95 -11.20 3.36 4.55
CA ASP A 95 -10.22 4.43 4.47
C ASP A 95 -10.65 5.53 3.45
N GLU A 96 -11.61 5.25 2.56
CA GLU A 96 -12.20 6.22 1.62
C GLU A 96 -13.15 7.23 2.25
N THR A 97 -14.10 6.80 3.09
CA THR A 97 -15.12 7.70 3.64
C THR A 97 -14.66 8.34 4.95
N GLY A 98 -13.81 7.63 5.71
CA GLY A 98 -13.47 7.99 7.08
C GLY A 98 -14.69 8.14 7.98
N ASN A 99 -15.85 7.61 7.56
CA ASN A 99 -17.15 7.86 8.16
C ASN A 99 -17.90 6.56 8.38
N TYR A 100 -17.55 5.91 9.48
CA TYR A 100 -18.24 4.78 10.10
C TYR A 100 -19.79 4.80 9.96
N TRP A 101 -20.44 5.96 10.00
CA TRP A 101 -21.91 6.08 9.94
C TRP A 101 -22.49 5.97 8.52
N GLU A 102 -21.71 6.22 7.48
CA GLU A 102 -22.12 6.02 6.08
C GLU A 102 -21.88 4.58 5.65
N ASP A 103 -20.74 3.99 6.02
CA ASP A 103 -20.41 2.60 5.71
C ASP A 103 -21.37 1.61 6.40
N ARG A 104 -21.78 1.93 7.64
CA ARG A 104 -22.80 1.18 8.40
C ARG A 104 -24.15 1.08 7.67
N LYS A 105 -24.45 1.93 6.69
CA LYS A 105 -25.70 1.83 5.91
C LYS A 105 -25.67 0.65 4.93
N TYR A 106 -24.48 0.25 4.47
CA TYR A 106 -24.27 -0.87 3.55
C TYR A 106 -24.15 -2.20 4.30
N PHE A 107 -23.46 -2.20 5.44
CA PHE A 107 -23.35 -3.35 6.33
C PHE A 107 -24.35 -3.19 7.47
N LYS A 108 -25.55 -3.78 7.34
CA LYS A 108 -26.71 -3.68 8.27
C LYS A 108 -26.44 -4.18 9.71
N GLY A 109 -25.37 -3.73 10.36
CA GLY A 109 -24.91 -4.19 11.66
C GLY A 109 -24.35 -5.62 11.68
N THR A 110 -24.22 -6.29 10.53
CA THR A 110 -23.64 -7.63 10.44
C THR A 110 -22.12 -7.53 10.55
N PRO A 111 -21.49 -8.13 11.58
CA PRO A 111 -20.04 -8.16 11.71
C PRO A 111 -19.37 -8.87 10.53
N VAL A 112 -18.15 -8.45 10.25
CA VAL A 112 -17.29 -9.10 9.25
C VAL A 112 -16.37 -10.06 9.99
N LEU A 113 -16.38 -11.32 9.59
CA LEU A 113 -15.43 -12.32 10.08
C LEU A 113 -14.21 -12.33 9.16
N LEU A 114 -13.03 -12.31 9.75
CA LEU A 114 -11.77 -12.41 9.05
C LEU A 114 -11.27 -13.85 9.16
N PHE A 115 -11.08 -14.50 8.02
CA PHE A 115 -10.56 -15.85 7.91
C PHE A 115 -9.22 -15.88 7.17
N PHE A 116 -8.47 -16.95 7.40
CA PHE A 116 -7.40 -17.40 6.53
C PHE A 116 -7.87 -18.67 5.82
N TYR A 117 -7.90 -18.64 4.49
CA TYR A 117 -8.28 -19.76 3.65
C TYR A 117 -7.04 -20.42 3.08
N GLU A 118 -6.94 -21.73 3.23
CA GLU A 118 -5.86 -22.56 2.70
C GLU A 118 -6.44 -23.62 1.75
N TYR A 119 -6.00 -23.61 0.50
CA TYR A 119 -6.44 -24.53 -0.55
C TYR A 119 -5.36 -25.57 -0.82
N TYR A 120 -5.66 -26.82 -0.48
CA TYR A 120 -4.75 -27.95 -0.62
C TYR A 120 -5.17 -28.84 -1.79
N ARG A 121 -4.20 -29.28 -2.60
CA ARG A 121 -4.46 -30.23 -3.68
C ARG A 121 -4.96 -31.57 -3.13
N ILE A 122 -5.98 -32.13 -3.79
CA ILE A 122 -6.54 -33.42 -3.37
C ILE A 122 -5.59 -34.59 -3.69
N ASP A 123 -4.82 -34.50 -4.76
CA ASP A 123 -3.97 -35.60 -5.24
C ASP A 123 -2.72 -35.83 -4.37
N ASN A 124 -2.15 -34.78 -3.80
CA ASN A 124 -0.89 -34.86 -3.05
C ASN A 124 -0.88 -34.12 -1.71
N ASN A 125 -2.00 -33.50 -1.31
CA ASN A 125 -2.17 -32.81 -0.03
C ASN A 125 -1.20 -31.64 0.21
N GLN A 126 -0.66 -31.04 -0.85
CA GLN A 126 0.22 -29.88 -0.77
C GLN A 126 -0.56 -28.57 -0.87
N LEU A 127 -0.07 -27.52 -0.20
CA LEU A 127 -0.64 -26.20 -0.30
C LEU A 127 -0.45 -25.64 -1.72
N HIS A 128 -1.55 -25.16 -2.31
CA HIS A 128 -1.52 -24.50 -3.61
C HIS A 128 -1.70 -22.98 -3.49
N PHE A 129 -2.62 -22.56 -2.63
CA PHE A 129 -2.98 -21.16 -2.50
C PHE A 129 -3.49 -20.89 -1.08
N ALA A 130 -3.12 -19.74 -0.52
CA ALA A 130 -3.66 -19.27 0.74
C ALA A 130 -3.96 -17.77 0.68
N VAL A 131 -5.02 -17.32 1.36
CA VAL A 131 -5.48 -15.93 1.27
C VAL A 131 -6.28 -15.48 2.48
N ASN A 132 -6.18 -14.19 2.81
CA ASN A 132 -7.07 -13.54 3.76
C ASN A 132 -8.45 -13.31 3.14
N VAL A 133 -9.49 -13.65 3.89
CA VAL A 133 -10.88 -13.61 3.41
C VAL A 133 -11.76 -12.89 4.41
N SER A 134 -12.62 -12.01 3.90
CA SER A 134 -13.70 -11.39 4.64
C SER A 134 -15.01 -12.13 4.35
N GLU A 135 -15.72 -12.52 5.39
CA GLU A 135 -17.05 -13.12 5.33
C GLU A 135 -18.05 -12.31 6.14
N LEU A 136 -19.29 -12.24 5.66
CA LEU A 136 -20.37 -11.67 6.47
C LEU A 136 -20.84 -12.72 7.48
N GLU A 137 -20.91 -12.35 8.76
CA GLU A 137 -21.35 -13.27 9.80
C GLU A 137 -22.76 -13.81 9.49
N ASN A 138 -22.95 -15.13 9.65
CA ASN A 138 -24.18 -15.86 9.33
C ASN A 138 -24.58 -15.88 7.84
N THR A 139 -23.65 -15.59 6.93
CA THR A 139 -23.83 -15.84 5.50
C THR A 139 -22.77 -16.83 5.00
N ASN A 140 -22.93 -17.24 3.75
CA ASN A 140 -21.97 -18.08 3.04
C ASN A 140 -21.10 -17.26 2.07
N THR A 141 -21.27 -15.94 2.05
CA THR A 141 -20.65 -15.04 1.09
C THR A 141 -19.24 -14.67 1.54
N TYR A 142 -18.27 -14.86 0.65
CA TYR A 142 -16.87 -14.55 0.91
C TYR A 142 -16.31 -13.55 -0.12
N MET A 143 -15.27 -12.83 0.29
CA MET A 143 -14.49 -11.94 -0.55
C MET A 143 -13.02 -11.99 -0.16
N PHE A 144 -12.12 -12.13 -1.13
CA PHE A 144 -10.68 -12.03 -0.87
C PHE A 144 -10.30 -10.59 -0.52
N HIS A 145 -9.64 -10.41 0.62
CA HIS A 145 -9.21 -9.10 1.10
C HIS A 145 -8.02 -9.27 2.05
N GLY A 146 -6.87 -8.73 1.67
CA GLY A 146 -5.60 -8.86 2.37
C GLY A 146 -4.58 -9.72 1.63
N LYS A 147 -3.59 -10.25 2.36
CA LYS A 147 -2.45 -10.96 1.76
C LYS A 147 -2.86 -12.29 1.15
N ALA A 148 -2.15 -12.69 0.10
CA ALA A 148 -2.28 -13.97 -0.58
C ALA A 148 -0.91 -14.59 -0.88
N LEU A 149 -0.87 -15.91 -0.92
CA LEU A 149 0.31 -16.73 -1.18
C LEU A 149 -0.04 -17.79 -2.23
N TRP A 150 0.74 -17.86 -3.30
CA TRP A 150 0.74 -18.96 -4.26
C TRP A 150 1.89 -19.89 -3.93
N ALA A 151 1.63 -21.20 -3.91
CA ALA A 151 2.61 -22.21 -3.54
C ALA A 151 2.56 -23.43 -4.48
N SER A 152 3.70 -24.12 -4.54
CA SER A 152 3.81 -25.44 -5.17
C SER A 152 4.79 -26.28 -4.38
N ASN A 153 4.39 -27.49 -4.00
CA ASN A 153 5.16 -28.36 -3.11
C ASN A 153 5.56 -27.64 -1.81
N ASP A 154 4.63 -26.89 -1.23
CA ASP A 154 4.80 -26.09 0.00
C ASP A 154 5.91 -25.03 -0.08
N LYS A 155 6.39 -24.71 -1.29
CA LYS A 155 7.34 -23.62 -1.55
C LYS A 155 6.61 -22.42 -2.13
N PRO A 156 6.94 -21.19 -1.69
CA PRO A 156 6.33 -19.98 -2.23
C PRO A 156 6.69 -19.80 -3.70
N LEU A 157 5.69 -19.62 -4.56
CA LEU A 157 5.83 -19.21 -5.95
C LEU A 157 5.70 -17.70 -6.07
N ALA A 158 4.71 -17.14 -5.38
CA ALA A 158 4.48 -15.71 -5.33
C ALA A 158 3.72 -15.31 -4.07
N GLN A 159 3.86 -14.05 -3.69
CA GLN A 159 3.08 -13.40 -2.65
C GLN A 159 2.46 -12.13 -3.24
N GLY A 160 1.21 -11.89 -2.91
CA GLY A 160 0.46 -10.72 -3.34
C GLY A 160 -0.53 -10.26 -2.30
N ALA A 161 -1.42 -9.36 -2.69
CA ALA A 161 -2.59 -9.02 -1.90
C ALA A 161 -3.79 -8.78 -2.80
N TYR A 162 -4.97 -8.90 -2.19
CA TYR A 162 -6.25 -8.56 -2.78
C TYR A 162 -6.87 -7.40 -1.99
N SER A 163 -7.52 -6.50 -2.70
CA SER A 163 -8.42 -5.50 -2.13
C SER A 163 -9.77 -5.61 -2.82
N ILE A 164 -10.77 -6.06 -2.06
CA ILE A 164 -12.16 -6.21 -2.56
C ILE A 164 -12.16 -7.14 -3.78
N GLY A 165 -11.53 -8.31 -3.63
CA GLY A 165 -11.41 -9.35 -4.65
C GLY A 165 -10.60 -9.01 -5.90
N GLU A 166 -9.93 -7.86 -5.95
CA GLU A 166 -9.01 -7.49 -7.02
C GLU A 166 -7.57 -7.54 -6.54
N LEU A 167 -6.61 -8.00 -7.37
CA LEU A 167 -5.20 -7.89 -7.01
C LEU A 167 -4.85 -6.43 -6.74
N ASP A 168 -4.26 -6.14 -5.59
CA ASP A 168 -3.94 -4.77 -5.19
C ASP A 168 -2.70 -4.75 -4.31
N GLY A 169 -1.88 -3.72 -4.48
CA GLY A 169 -0.60 -3.58 -3.78
C GLY A 169 0.51 -4.46 -4.38
N ASP A 170 1.44 -4.86 -3.54
CA ASP A 170 2.66 -5.54 -3.96
C ASP A 170 2.43 -6.95 -4.45
N PHE A 171 3.22 -7.31 -5.46
CA PHE A 171 3.33 -8.66 -5.96
C PHE A 171 4.80 -9.06 -6.10
N THR A 172 5.19 -10.10 -5.39
CA THR A 172 6.55 -10.66 -5.41
C THR A 172 6.51 -12.07 -5.96
N VAL A 173 7.36 -12.37 -6.94
CA VAL A 173 7.55 -13.70 -7.51
C VAL A 173 8.88 -14.25 -7.06
N TYR A 174 8.93 -15.55 -6.73
CA TYR A 174 10.12 -16.20 -6.18
C TYR A 174 10.72 -17.22 -7.16
N ASN A 175 12.03 -17.41 -7.04
CA ASN A 175 12.74 -18.54 -7.63
C ASN A 175 12.55 -19.80 -6.75
N PRO A 176 12.81 -21.01 -7.27
CA PRO A 176 12.70 -22.26 -6.50
C PRO A 176 13.60 -22.32 -5.24
N ASN A 177 14.65 -21.49 -5.17
CA ASN A 177 15.53 -21.36 -4.02
C ASN A 177 15.05 -20.33 -2.98
N GLY A 178 13.87 -19.72 -3.18
CA GLY A 178 13.29 -18.71 -2.29
C GLY A 178 13.78 -17.28 -2.51
N SER A 179 14.76 -17.05 -3.39
CA SER A 179 15.17 -15.69 -3.75
C SER A 179 14.10 -14.98 -4.58
N VAL A 180 14.03 -13.66 -4.48
CA VAL A 180 13.12 -12.84 -5.30
C VAL A 180 13.52 -12.95 -6.77
N LYS A 181 12.57 -13.34 -7.61
CA LYS A 181 12.69 -13.41 -9.07
C LYS A 181 12.23 -12.12 -9.73
N ASP A 182 11.08 -11.59 -9.30
CA ASP A 182 10.46 -10.39 -9.88
C ASP A 182 9.58 -9.69 -8.83
N GLN A 183 9.43 -8.37 -8.95
CA GLN A 183 8.57 -7.56 -8.11
C GLN A 183 7.87 -6.48 -8.96
N PHE A 184 6.57 -6.37 -8.76
CA PHE A 184 5.71 -5.40 -9.40
C PHE A 184 4.50 -5.14 -8.50
N GLY A 185 3.58 -4.29 -8.92
CA GLY A 185 2.37 -4.06 -8.14
C GLY A 185 1.11 -4.08 -8.99
N PHE A 186 -0.01 -4.09 -8.30
CA PHE A 186 -1.34 -3.93 -8.86
C PHE A 186 -2.05 -2.75 -8.24
N ASP A 187 -2.89 -2.11 -9.04
CA ASP A 187 -3.93 -1.22 -8.56
C ASP A 187 -5.25 -1.73 -9.13
N ARG A 188 -6.09 -2.31 -8.27
CA ARG A 188 -7.44 -2.78 -8.65
C ARG A 188 -7.41 -3.70 -9.89
N GLY A 189 -6.54 -4.73 -9.83
CA GLY A 189 -6.34 -5.71 -10.90
C GLY A 189 -5.46 -5.23 -12.07
N ARG A 190 -5.07 -3.95 -12.14
CA ARG A 190 -4.19 -3.43 -13.19
C ARG A 190 -2.73 -3.54 -12.77
N LYS A 191 -1.96 -4.39 -13.46
CA LYS A 191 -0.51 -4.51 -13.25
C LYS A 191 0.19 -3.19 -13.58
N TYR A 192 1.07 -2.73 -12.70
CA TYR A 192 2.05 -1.69 -13.00
C TYR A 192 3.49 -2.19 -12.78
N SER A 193 4.39 -1.77 -13.66
CA SER A 193 5.77 -2.30 -13.74
C SER A 193 6.82 -1.19 -13.80
N ASN A 194 6.60 -0.08 -13.10
CA ASN A 194 7.52 1.06 -13.12
C ASN A 194 8.71 0.89 -12.15
N MET A 195 8.81 -0.26 -11.49
CA MET A 195 9.99 -0.61 -10.69
C MET A 195 11.20 -0.78 -11.62
N GLN A 196 12.28 -0.06 -11.34
CA GLN A 196 13.54 -0.30 -12.03
C GLN A 196 14.01 -1.72 -11.73
N LYS A 197 14.55 -2.41 -12.74
CA LYS A 197 15.18 -3.71 -12.51
C LYS A 197 16.32 -3.55 -11.50
N PRO A 198 16.55 -4.52 -10.60
CA PRO A 198 17.58 -4.41 -9.56
C PRO A 198 18.97 -4.04 -10.10
N GLU A 199 19.33 -4.51 -11.30
CA GLU A 199 20.58 -4.19 -11.98
C GLU A 199 20.69 -2.73 -12.47
N ASP A 200 19.56 -2.08 -12.73
CA ASP A 200 19.47 -0.70 -13.21
C ASP A 200 19.34 0.30 -12.05
N VAL A 201 19.16 -0.17 -10.82
CA VAL A 201 19.04 0.69 -9.63
C VAL A 201 20.39 1.33 -9.30
N TYR A 202 20.39 2.66 -9.17
CA TYR A 202 21.56 3.42 -8.76
C TYR A 202 21.85 3.24 -7.27
N LYS A 203 22.68 2.23 -6.96
CA LYS A 203 23.00 1.75 -5.60
C LYS A 203 23.37 2.84 -4.57
N PRO A 204 24.10 3.92 -4.91
CA PRO A 204 24.42 4.95 -3.91
C PRO A 204 23.21 5.67 -3.30
N LEU A 205 22.06 5.70 -3.98
CA LEU A 205 20.82 6.27 -3.44
C LEU A 205 20.05 5.29 -2.56
N VAL A 206 20.39 4.00 -2.52
CA VAL A 206 19.69 3.03 -1.67
C VAL A 206 19.90 3.37 -0.18
N GLY A 207 18.81 3.42 0.56
CA GLY A 207 18.78 3.72 1.99
C GLY A 207 17.56 4.54 2.44
N LYS A 208 17.50 4.82 3.74
CA LYS A 208 16.50 5.70 4.36
C LYS A 208 17.01 7.14 4.36
N TRP A 209 16.20 8.05 3.84
CA TRP A 209 16.52 9.45 3.65
C TRP A 209 15.42 10.31 4.23
N GLU A 210 15.79 11.42 4.88
CA GLU A 210 14.82 12.33 5.48
C GLU A 210 15.15 13.77 5.15
N ALA A 211 14.14 14.55 4.77
CA ALA A 211 14.24 15.99 4.56
C ALA A 211 13.18 16.73 5.37
N ILE A 212 13.53 17.90 5.90
CA ILE A 212 12.56 18.79 6.55
C ILE A 212 11.71 19.45 5.45
N ALA A 213 10.42 19.14 5.41
CA ALA A 213 9.48 19.70 4.44
C ALA A 213 8.96 21.06 4.93
N ALA A 214 8.54 21.13 6.20
CA ALA A 214 7.99 22.32 6.83
C ALA A 214 8.36 22.39 8.32
N GLN A 215 8.54 23.59 8.87
CA GLN A 215 8.79 23.84 10.28
C GLN A 215 8.20 25.20 10.66
N ASP A 216 7.43 25.26 11.75
CA ASP A 216 6.80 26.50 12.24
C ASP A 216 7.69 27.32 13.20
N GLY A 217 8.94 26.87 13.36
CA GLY A 217 9.97 27.48 14.20
C GLY A 217 9.85 27.15 15.70
N ASN A 218 8.67 26.80 16.20
CA ASN A 218 8.41 26.83 17.65
C ASN A 218 7.82 25.55 18.23
N PHE A 219 7.05 24.78 17.47
CA PHE A 219 6.29 23.66 18.03
C PHE A 219 6.21 22.43 17.13
N LYS A 220 6.22 22.61 15.80
CA LYS A 220 5.97 21.53 14.85
C LYS A 220 6.97 21.54 13.71
N MET A 221 7.50 20.36 13.41
CA MET A 221 8.30 20.09 12.23
C MET A 221 7.71 18.88 11.50
N ILE A 222 7.58 18.99 10.18
CA ILE A 222 7.16 17.90 9.30
C ILE A 222 8.34 17.57 8.41
N SER A 223 8.78 16.31 8.46
CA SER A 223 9.74 15.78 7.51
C SER A 223 9.07 14.87 6.50
N GLN A 224 9.73 14.70 5.36
CA GLN A 224 9.43 13.68 4.37
C GLN A 224 10.53 12.61 4.42
N VAL A 225 10.13 11.36 4.60
CA VAL A 225 11.03 10.20 4.56
C VAL A 225 10.86 9.46 3.25
N TYR A 226 11.99 9.07 2.65
CA TYR A 226 12.10 8.17 1.50
C TYR A 226 13.02 6.99 1.84
N GLU A 227 12.49 5.78 1.84
CA GLU A 227 13.26 4.53 1.92
C GLU A 227 13.39 3.95 0.52
N LEU A 228 14.51 4.23 -0.14
CA LEU A 228 14.81 3.79 -1.50
C LEU A 228 15.42 2.39 -1.46
N ASN A 229 14.75 1.40 -2.03
CA ASN A 229 15.17 0.00 -1.99
C ASN A 229 15.95 -0.42 -3.25
N SER A 230 16.76 -1.47 -3.12
CA SER A 230 17.62 -1.99 -4.20
C SER A 230 16.88 -2.70 -5.34
N ASN A 231 15.57 -2.87 -5.21
CA ASN A 231 14.66 -3.47 -6.20
C ASN A 231 13.83 -2.41 -6.96
N GLY A 232 14.13 -1.12 -6.78
CA GLY A 232 13.38 -0.03 -7.41
C GLY A 232 12.06 0.34 -6.72
N SER A 233 11.71 -0.29 -5.59
CA SER A 233 10.59 0.14 -4.74
C SER A 233 11.01 1.25 -3.78
N ILE A 234 10.04 2.04 -3.31
CA ILE A 234 10.23 3.12 -2.34
C ILE A 234 9.12 3.09 -1.31
N ASN A 235 9.46 3.17 -0.01
CA ASN A 235 8.50 3.66 0.98
C ASN A 235 8.64 5.16 1.13
N PHE A 236 7.54 5.90 1.08
CA PHE A 236 7.52 7.32 1.35
C PHE A 236 6.41 7.67 2.33
N TYR A 237 6.73 8.48 3.33
CA TYR A 237 5.79 8.87 4.37
C TYR A 237 6.27 10.15 5.08
N PRO A 238 5.35 10.99 5.57
CA PRO A 238 5.72 12.12 6.40
C PRO A 238 6.00 11.64 7.83
N VAL A 239 6.87 12.36 8.56
CA VAL A 239 6.99 12.22 10.02
C VAL A 239 6.71 13.56 10.66
N THR A 240 5.79 13.57 11.63
CA THR A 240 5.51 14.76 12.43
C THR A 240 6.34 14.71 13.70
N TYR A 241 7.09 15.78 13.94
CA TYR A 241 7.81 16.01 15.18
C TYR A 241 7.18 17.16 15.95
N LEU A 242 7.09 16.99 17.27
CA LEU A 242 6.78 18.07 18.20
C LEU A 242 8.03 18.43 18.97
N GLY A 243 8.25 19.72 19.22
CA GLY A 243 9.50 20.16 19.80
C GLY A 243 9.71 21.66 19.79
N SER A 244 10.89 22.09 20.23
CA SER A 244 11.30 23.49 20.16
C SER A 244 12.40 23.64 19.12
N GLY A 245 12.27 24.64 18.24
CA GLY A 245 13.27 24.99 17.23
C GLY A 245 14.30 26.04 17.67
N GLY A 246 14.39 26.32 18.98
CA GLY A 246 15.34 27.29 19.54
C GLY A 246 16.82 26.91 19.38
N THR A 247 17.71 27.64 20.04
CA THR A 247 19.18 27.42 19.99
C THR A 247 19.62 26.01 20.38
N THR A 248 18.80 25.30 21.15
CA THR A 248 18.96 23.87 21.45
C THR A 248 17.72 23.12 20.96
N PRO A 249 17.70 22.71 19.68
CA PRO A 249 16.55 22.04 19.11
C PRO A 249 16.29 20.71 19.81
N SER A 250 15.05 20.46 20.20
CA SER A 250 14.63 19.19 20.78
C SER A 250 13.34 18.75 20.12
N TRP A 251 13.45 17.77 19.21
CA TRP A 251 12.34 17.26 18.41
C TRP A 251 12.08 15.80 18.75
N ARG A 252 10.83 15.46 19.08
CA ARG A 252 10.40 14.07 19.27
C ARG A 252 9.41 13.68 18.17
N PRO A 253 9.55 12.50 17.55
CA PRO A 253 8.54 12.01 16.62
C PRO A 253 7.25 11.70 17.40
N VAL A 254 6.10 12.06 16.81
CA VAL A 254 4.79 11.75 17.41
C VAL A 254 3.89 10.95 16.49
N ASP A 255 4.16 10.97 15.18
CA ASP A 255 3.36 10.28 14.17
C ASP A 255 4.17 10.07 12.87
N GLY A 256 3.85 9.02 12.11
CA GLY A 256 4.31 8.85 10.72
C GLY A 256 5.08 7.57 10.39
N GLU A 257 5.72 6.87 11.35
CA GLU A 257 6.48 5.65 11.02
C GLU A 257 5.61 4.39 10.83
N THR A 258 4.36 4.43 11.26
CA THR A 258 3.44 3.29 11.28
C THR A 258 2.72 3.05 9.95
N ILE A 259 2.52 4.10 9.14
CA ILE A 259 1.84 4.01 7.84
C ILE A 259 2.81 4.44 6.75
N LYS A 260 3.38 3.46 6.05
CA LYS A 260 4.32 3.67 4.95
C LYS A 260 3.59 3.53 3.63
N THR A 261 3.59 4.58 2.81
CA THR A 261 3.08 4.49 1.45
C THR A 261 4.15 3.87 0.57
N LEU A 262 3.80 2.80 -0.13
CA LEU A 262 4.71 2.15 -1.05
C LEU A 262 4.49 2.65 -2.48
N GLY A 263 5.60 2.86 -3.19
CA GLY A 263 5.61 3.17 -4.60
C GLY A 263 6.84 2.56 -5.29
N SER A 264 7.14 3.10 -6.46
CA SER A 264 8.40 2.83 -7.16
C SER A 264 9.13 4.12 -7.45
N TRP A 265 10.46 4.04 -7.56
CA TRP A 265 11.30 5.17 -7.90
C TRP A 265 12.16 4.82 -9.09
N LYS A 266 12.47 5.85 -9.87
CA LYS A 266 13.39 5.77 -11.00
C LYS A 266 14.40 6.88 -10.91
N TYR A 267 15.68 6.55 -11.03
CA TYR A 267 16.75 7.54 -11.22
C TYR A 267 17.44 7.33 -12.57
N THR A 268 17.57 8.41 -13.34
CA THR A 268 18.32 8.45 -14.59
C THR A 268 19.41 9.50 -14.48
N GLY A 269 20.67 9.07 -14.45
CA GLY A 269 21.82 9.98 -14.39
C GLY A 269 21.92 10.87 -15.63
N GLN A 270 22.23 12.14 -15.43
CA GLN A 270 22.49 13.12 -16.51
C GLN A 270 23.91 13.70 -16.44
N GLY A 271 24.63 13.51 -15.32
CA GLY A 271 26.01 13.89 -15.10
C GLY A 271 26.61 13.11 -13.93
N SER A 272 27.86 13.40 -13.54
CA SER A 272 28.54 12.64 -12.46
C SER A 272 27.81 12.71 -11.11
N ASN A 273 27.19 13.86 -10.79
CA ASN A 273 26.54 14.11 -9.51
C ASN A 273 25.08 14.59 -9.64
N SER A 274 24.45 14.42 -10.80
CA SER A 274 23.08 14.89 -11.04
C SER A 274 22.30 14.00 -11.99
N GLY A 275 20.99 13.94 -11.80
CA GLY A 275 20.08 13.21 -12.69
C GLY A 275 18.62 13.55 -12.43
N ASN A 276 17.74 12.84 -13.13
CA ASN A 276 16.30 12.95 -12.90
C ASN A 276 15.84 11.84 -11.98
N MET A 277 15.01 12.18 -11.01
CA MET A 277 14.25 11.25 -10.19
C MET A 277 12.77 11.34 -10.54
N GLU A 278 12.14 10.18 -10.74
CA GLU A 278 10.69 10.04 -10.88
C GLU A 278 10.18 9.13 -9.78
N LEU A 279 9.09 9.52 -9.12
CA LEU A 279 8.38 8.71 -8.14
C LEU A 279 7.03 8.31 -8.70
N PHE A 280 6.63 7.07 -8.45
CA PHE A 280 5.37 6.52 -8.90
C PHE A 280 4.61 5.93 -7.72
N PHE A 281 3.30 6.16 -7.70
CA PHE A 281 2.37 5.53 -6.78
C PHE A 281 1.28 4.83 -7.59
N LYS A 282 1.01 3.55 -7.28
CA LYS A 282 0.02 2.74 -8.01
C LYS A 282 0.22 2.80 -9.54
N GLY A 283 1.47 2.79 -9.99
CA GLY A 283 1.83 2.88 -11.41
C GLY A 283 1.73 4.26 -12.06
N ASN A 284 1.19 5.27 -11.37
CA ASN A 284 1.09 6.63 -11.87
C ASN A 284 2.30 7.44 -11.40
N SER A 285 2.90 8.22 -12.31
CA SER A 285 3.95 9.18 -11.94
C SER A 285 3.32 10.22 -11.02
N ILE A 286 3.84 10.39 -9.81
CA ILE A 286 3.34 11.38 -8.84
C ILE A 286 4.28 12.56 -8.66
N MET A 287 5.57 12.40 -8.97
CA MET A 287 6.55 13.47 -8.93
C MET A 287 7.69 13.20 -9.90
N LYS A 288 8.18 14.26 -10.54
CA LYS A 288 9.43 14.29 -11.28
C LYS A 288 10.28 15.43 -10.76
N GLY A 289 11.59 15.22 -10.67
CA GLY A 289 12.49 16.25 -10.18
C GLY A 289 13.94 16.02 -10.57
N THR A 290 14.72 17.08 -10.44
CA THR A 290 16.18 17.01 -10.56
C THR A 290 16.77 16.64 -9.21
N LEU A 291 17.52 15.54 -9.17
CA LEU A 291 18.28 15.09 -8.02
C LEU A 291 19.75 15.51 -8.19
N THR A 292 20.32 16.12 -7.16
CA THR A 292 21.74 16.45 -7.07
C THR A 292 22.36 15.73 -5.87
N ILE A 293 23.37 14.90 -6.13
CA ILE A 293 24.10 14.18 -5.10
C ILE A 293 25.14 15.13 -4.51
N VAL A 294 25.01 15.44 -3.21
CA VAL A 294 25.92 16.35 -2.50
C VAL A 294 27.06 15.55 -1.86
N SER A 295 26.75 14.39 -1.27
CA SER A 295 27.70 13.45 -0.69
C SER A 295 27.08 12.05 -0.56
N GLY A 296 27.85 11.05 -0.10
CA GLY A 296 27.31 9.71 0.18
C GLY A 296 26.23 9.66 1.28
N THR A 297 26.02 10.76 2.00
CA THR A 297 25.03 10.89 3.08
C THR A 297 24.03 12.02 2.84
N GLN A 298 24.06 12.67 1.68
CA GLN A 298 23.19 13.80 1.39
C GLN A 298 22.90 13.96 -0.10
N PHE A 299 21.63 14.17 -0.45
CA PHE A 299 21.23 14.64 -1.77
C PHE A 299 20.20 15.76 -1.66
N LYS A 300 20.05 16.50 -2.75
CA LYS A 300 19.00 17.50 -2.94
C LYS A 300 18.05 17.02 -4.01
N LEU A 301 16.76 17.27 -3.83
CA LEU A 301 15.73 16.97 -4.82
C LEU A 301 14.90 18.22 -5.04
N LYS A 302 14.89 18.70 -6.29
CA LYS A 302 14.07 19.81 -6.74
C LYS A 302 12.98 19.26 -7.67
N PRO A 303 11.73 19.13 -7.18
CA PRO A 303 10.62 18.73 -8.04
C PRO A 303 10.43 19.74 -9.18
N THR A 304 10.30 19.24 -10.40
CA THR A 304 9.96 20.00 -11.61
C THR A 304 8.50 19.82 -11.99
N TRP A 305 7.89 18.72 -11.52
CA TRP A 305 6.48 18.43 -11.69
C TRP A 305 5.98 17.56 -10.53
N VAL A 306 4.76 17.80 -10.07
CA VAL A 306 4.05 16.99 -9.08
C VAL A 306 2.61 16.86 -9.58
N ASP A 307 2.06 15.65 -9.50
CA ASP A 307 0.67 15.37 -9.86
C ASP A 307 -0.28 16.24 -9.02
N ASP A 308 -1.36 16.74 -9.62
CA ASP A 308 -2.24 17.72 -8.97
C ASP A 308 -2.93 17.14 -7.72
N ASN A 309 -3.17 15.82 -7.66
CA ASN A 309 -3.72 15.16 -6.47
C ASN A 309 -2.73 15.13 -5.29
N PHE A 310 -1.44 15.32 -5.56
CA PHE A 310 -0.34 15.30 -4.58
C PHE A 310 0.25 16.70 -4.34
N LYS A 311 -0.27 17.71 -5.03
CA LYS A 311 0.30 19.05 -5.06
C LYS A 311 -0.20 19.89 -3.90
N ASN A 312 0.73 20.61 -3.27
CA ASN A 312 0.49 21.60 -2.24
C ASN A 312 1.45 22.78 -2.42
N GLU A 313 1.32 23.79 -1.56
CA GLU A 313 2.12 25.03 -1.57
C GLU A 313 3.65 24.81 -1.49
N ASN A 314 4.09 23.66 -0.96
CA ASN A 314 5.51 23.31 -0.82
C ASN A 314 5.98 22.26 -1.84
N SER A 315 5.12 21.75 -2.72
CA SER A 315 5.44 20.60 -3.60
C SER A 315 6.57 20.84 -4.61
N LEU A 316 6.89 22.10 -4.94
CA LEU A 316 7.99 22.44 -5.86
C LEU A 316 9.25 22.97 -5.15
N LYS A 317 9.26 22.92 -3.82
CA LYS A 317 10.41 23.37 -3.02
C LYS A 317 11.55 22.36 -3.15
N GLU A 318 12.78 22.86 -3.32
CA GLU A 318 13.97 22.01 -3.21
C GLU A 318 14.12 21.52 -1.77
N LEU A 319 14.16 20.21 -1.60
CA LEU A 319 14.38 19.56 -0.32
C LEU A 319 15.79 18.97 -0.25
N THR A 320 16.40 19.07 0.93
CA THR A 320 17.70 18.47 1.22
C THR A 320 17.50 17.24 2.09
N PHE A 321 17.73 16.08 1.50
CA PHE A 321 17.60 14.78 2.14
C PHE A 321 18.94 14.37 2.76
N LYS A 322 18.89 13.95 4.03
CA LYS A 322 20.03 13.39 4.75
C LYS A 322 19.80 11.91 5.01
N LYS A 323 20.85 11.10 4.89
CA LYS A 323 20.77 9.67 5.16
C LYS A 323 20.52 9.44 6.65
N LYS A 324 19.50 8.65 6.96
CA LYS A 324 19.25 8.17 8.32
C LYS A 324 20.07 6.91 8.54
N GLN A 325 20.67 6.81 9.72
CA GLN A 325 21.42 5.63 10.14
C GLN A 325 20.48 4.49 10.50
#